data_AF-A0A0G1TWR1-F1
#
_entry.id   AF-A0A0G1TWR1-F1
#
_cell.length_a   1.000
_cell.length_b   1.000
_cell.length_c   1.000
_cell.angle_alpha   90.00
_cell.angle_beta   90.00
_cell.angle_gamma   90.00
#
_symmetry.space_group_name_H-M   'P 1'
#
loop_
_entity.id
_entity.type
_entity.pdbx_description
1 polymer ?
#
loop_
_entity_poly.entity_id
_entity_poly.type
_entity_poly.pdbx_seq_one_letter_code
_entity_poly.pdbx_strand_id
1 'polypeptide(L)' 'MRKMKKDTNKDGRYRTKREDVLVRTIEKKYGVNLKVRSDAQLHTVLKKYGAASLSQLLRKVHG' A
#
# COMPACT_ATOMS: atom_id res chain seq x y z
N MET A 1 27.41 -12.12 17.08
CA MET A 1 26.90 -11.31 15.94
C MET A 1 25.40 -11.56 15.77
N ARG A 2 24.54 -10.65 16.23
CA ARG A 2 23.07 -10.81 16.22
C ARG A 2 22.57 -10.56 14.80
N LYS A 3 22.37 -11.62 13.99
CA LYS A 3 21.69 -11.49 12.69
C LYS A 3 20.25 -11.10 12.95
N MET A 4 20.00 -9.80 13.00
CA MET A 4 18.65 -9.25 12.89
C MET A 4 18.11 -9.73 11.55
N LYS A 5 17.08 -10.59 11.56
CA LYS A 5 16.39 -11.05 10.36
C LYS A 5 15.82 -9.82 9.66
N LYS A 6 16.59 -9.26 8.74
CA LYS A 6 16.03 -8.52 7.62
C LYS A 6 15.36 -9.58 6.77
N ASP A 7 14.08 -9.79 7.05
CA ASP A 7 13.18 -10.43 6.12
C ASP A 7 13.22 -9.57 4.85
N THR A 8 14.13 -9.87 3.95
CA THR A 8 14.30 -9.14 2.70
C THR A 8 14.68 -10.19 1.69
N ASN A 9 13.68 -10.67 0.97
CA ASN A 9 13.89 -11.56 -0.15
C ASN A 9 14.66 -10.76 -1.21
N LYS A 10 15.59 -11.43 -1.91
CA LYS A 10 16.61 -10.85 -2.80
C LYS A 10 16.06 -10.05 -4.01
N ASP A 11 14.75 -9.95 -4.16
CA ASP A 11 14.05 -9.18 -5.20
C ASP A 11 13.42 -7.84 -4.71
N GLY A 12 13.70 -7.41 -3.48
CA GLY A 12 13.29 -6.08 -3.00
C GLY A 12 11.77 -5.88 -2.81
N ARG A 13 10.96 -6.94 -2.92
CA ARG A 13 9.51 -6.87 -2.67
C ARG A 13 9.17 -7.44 -1.29
N TYR A 14 9.43 -6.65 -0.26
CA TYR A 14 8.84 -6.87 1.06
C TYR A 14 7.39 -6.37 1.08
N ARG A 15 6.44 -7.08 0.44
CA ARG A 15 5.11 -6.46 0.23
C ARG A 15 3.83 -7.29 0.16
N THR A 16 3.84 -8.61 0.26
CA THR A 16 2.59 -9.37 0.07
C THR A 16 1.50 -9.00 1.10
N LYS A 17 1.84 -8.82 2.38
CA LYS A 17 0.84 -8.51 3.42
C LYS A 17 0.22 -7.11 3.36
N ARG A 18 0.87 -6.15 2.69
CA ARG A 18 0.34 -4.77 2.60
C ARG A 18 -0.61 -4.59 1.42
N GLU A 19 -0.46 -5.40 0.38
CA GLU A 19 -1.27 -5.34 -0.83
C GLU A 19 -2.73 -5.80 -0.60
N ASP A 20 -2.95 -6.72 0.35
CA ASP A 20 -4.28 -7.18 0.78
C ASP A 20 -5.00 -6.22 1.75
N VAL A 21 -4.41 -5.08 2.08
CA VAL A 21 -5.05 -4.12 2.99
C VAL A 21 -6.26 -3.49 2.30
N LEU A 22 -7.41 -3.52 2.97
CA LEU A 22 -8.63 -2.87 2.49
C LEU A 22 -8.47 -1.35 2.45
N VAL A 23 -9.04 -0.73 1.42
CA VAL A 23 -9.09 0.71 1.21
C VAL A 23 -9.67 1.43 2.41
N ARG A 24 -10.75 0.92 3.02
CA ARG A 24 -11.33 1.50 4.24
C ARG A 24 -10.30 1.73 5.35
N THR A 25 -9.33 0.83 5.48
CA THR A 25 -8.29 0.91 6.50
C THR A 25 -7.28 1.99 6.15
N ILE A 26 -6.97 2.16 4.87
CA ILE A 26 -6.07 3.20 4.37
C ILE A 26 -6.72 4.57 4.51
N GLU A 27 -7.97 4.72 4.09
CA GLU A 27 -8.72 5.97 4.21
C GLU A 27 -8.82 6.39 5.68
N LYS A 28 -9.15 5.47 6.58
CA LYS A 28 -9.15 5.73 8.03
C LYS A 28 -7.78 6.08 8.59
N LYS A 29 -6.73 5.39 8.15
CA LYS A 29 -5.37 5.55 8.69
C LYS A 29 -4.68 6.82 8.22
N TYR A 30 -4.92 7.21 6.97
CA TYR A 30 -4.25 8.34 6.32
C TYR A 30 -5.17 9.55 6.12
N GLY A 31 -6.46 9.43 6.45
CA GLY A 31 -7.43 10.52 6.27
C GLY A 31 -7.68 10.88 4.81
N VAL A 32 -7.35 10.00 3.87
CA VAL A 32 -7.51 10.24 2.43
C VAL A 32 -8.86 9.69 1.94
N ASN A 33 -9.46 10.34 0.95
CA ASN A 33 -10.64 9.81 0.26
C ASN A 33 -10.20 9.30 -1.11
N LEU A 34 -10.13 7.98 -1.27
CA LEU A 34 -9.65 7.34 -2.49
C LEU A 34 -10.77 7.17 -3.53
N LYS A 35 -12.01 7.62 -3.26
CA LYS A 35 -13.18 7.51 -4.16
C LYS A 35 -13.35 6.12 -4.81
N VAL A 36 -12.91 5.08 -4.11
CA VAL A 36 -13.00 3.68 -4.50
C VAL A 36 -13.84 2.93 -3.49
N ARG A 37 -14.39 1.79 -3.89
CA ARG A 37 -15.19 0.96 -2.97
C ARG A 37 -14.35 0.63 -1.74
N SER A 38 -14.89 0.86 -0.54
CA SER A 38 -14.16 0.71 0.73
C SER A 38 -13.66 -0.73 0.98
N ASP A 39 -14.28 -1.72 0.33
CA ASP A 39 -13.87 -3.13 0.35
C ASP A 39 -12.82 -3.49 -0.72
N ALA A 40 -12.42 -2.54 -1.56
CA ALA A 40 -11.35 -2.79 -2.53
C ALA A 40 -10.02 -3.01 -1.80
N GLN A 41 -9.20 -3.91 -2.35
CA GLN A 41 -7.84 -4.12 -1.88
C GLN A 41 -6.91 -3.00 -2.37
N LEU A 42 -5.86 -2.72 -1.58
CA LEU A 42 -4.84 -1.73 -1.92
C LEU A 42 -4.23 -2.00 -3.28
N HIS A 43 -3.92 -3.26 -3.61
CA HIS A 43 -3.33 -3.61 -4.91
C HIS A 43 -4.20 -3.15 -6.09
N THR A 44 -5.51 -3.33 -6.01
CA THR A 44 -6.47 -2.91 -7.04
C THR A 44 -6.46 -1.39 -7.20
N VAL A 45 -6.40 -0.66 -6.09
CA VAL A 45 -6.32 0.81 -6.12
C VAL A 45 -4.98 1.29 -6.68
N LEU A 46 -3.88 0.67 -6.28
CA LEU A 46 -2.55 0.95 -6.80
C LEU A 46 -2.51 0.79 -8.33
N LYS A 47 -3.07 -0.30 -8.85
CA LYS A 47 -3.23 -0.51 -10.30
C LYS A 47 -4.10 0.56 -10.96
N LYS A 48 -5.26 0.88 -10.37
CA LYS A 48 -6.19 1.89 -10.91
C LYS A 48 -5.56 3.29 -11.01
N TYR A 49 -4.73 3.66 -10.04
CA TYR A 49 -4.05 4.97 -9.99
C TYR A 49 -2.66 4.97 -10.64
N GLY A 50 -2.20 3.83 -11.18
CA GLY A 50 -0.85 3.67 -11.72
C GLY A 50 0.25 3.92 -10.67
N ALA A 51 -0.01 3.58 -9.42
CA ALA A 51 0.93 3.74 -8.32
C ALA A 51 1.62 2.40 -8.02
N ALA A 52 2.95 2.40 -7.88
CA ALA A 52 3.70 1.19 -7.52
C ALA A 52 3.69 0.91 -6.00
N SER A 53 3.13 1.83 -5.20
CA SER A 53 3.29 1.88 -3.75
C SER A 53 2.22 2.73 -3.08
N LEU A 54 1.84 2.38 -1.84
CA LEU A 54 0.97 3.23 -1.02
C LEU A 54 1.51 4.66 -0.90
N SER A 55 2.81 4.85 -0.67
CA SER A 55 3.41 6.19 -0.58
C SER A 55 3.28 7.00 -1.88
N GLN A 56 3.35 6.33 -3.04
CA GLN A 56 3.15 6.97 -4.35
C GLN A 56 1.69 7.32 -4.58
N LEU A 57 0.77 6.46 -4.15
CA LEU A 57 -0.66 6.74 -4.15
C LEU A 57 -0.98 7.96 -3.29
N LEU A 58 -0.46 8.00 -2.05
CA LEU A 58 -0.66 9.13 -1.14
C LEU A 58 -0.10 10.43 -1.74
N ARG A 59 1.10 10.42 -2.33
CA ARG A 59 1.63 11.59 -3.04
C ARG A 59 0.74 12.09 -4.18
N LYS A 60 0.03 11.20 -4.88
CA LYS A 60 -0.91 11.58 -5.96
C LYS A 60 -2.23 12.14 -5.46
N VAL A 61 -2.64 11.75 -4.24
CA VAL A 61 -3.94 12.15 -3.65
C VAL A 61 -3.79 13.38 -2.76
N HIS A 62 -2.59 13.58 -2.21
CA HIS A 62 -2.26 14.67 -1.28
C HIS A 62 -1.54 15.84 -1.96
N GLY A 63 -1.40 15.78 -3.29
CA GLY A 63 -0.79 16.80 -4.14
C GLY A 63 -1.81 17.55 -4.96
#